data_AF-C6JSA6-F1
#
_entry.id   AF-C6JSA6-F1
#
_cell.length_a   1.000
_cell.length_b   1.000
_cell.length_c   1.000
_cell.angle_alpha   90.00
_cell.angle_beta   90.00
_cell.angle_gamma   90.00
#
_symmetry.space_group_name_H-M   'P 1'
#
loop_
_entity.id
_entity.type
_entity.pdbx_description
1 polymer ?
#
loop_
_entity_poly.entity_id
_entity_poly.type
_entity_poly.pdbx_seq_one_letter_code
_entity_poly.pdbx_strand_id
1 'polypeptide(L)' 'MTVGPHFKEANNFLWPFKLKAPLGGLKKKRNHYVEGGDAGNRENYINELIKRMN' A
#
# COMPACT_ATOMS: atom_id res chain seq x y z
N MET A 1 -7.11 14.02 0.44
CA MET A 1 -6.21 14.22 -0.72
C MET A 1 -7.07 14.41 -1.96
N THR A 2 -6.70 15.30 -2.87
CA THR A 2 -7.41 15.54 -4.14
C THR A 2 -6.57 15.05 -5.32
N VAL A 3 -7.21 14.62 -6.40
CA VAL A 3 -6.54 14.26 -7.66
C VAL A 3 -6.73 15.44 -8.61
N GLY A 4 -5.68 16.25 -8.81
CA GLY A 4 -5.72 17.40 -9.72
C GLY A 4 -5.48 17.00 -11.18
N PRO A 5 -5.65 17.94 -12.13
CA PRO A 5 -5.49 17.68 -13.57
C PRO A 5 -4.08 17.19 -13.93
N HIS A 6 -3.06 17.56 -13.14
CA HIS A 6 -1.66 17.18 -13.34
C HIS A 6 -1.20 15.99 -12.48
N PHE A 7 -2.12 15.13 -12.04
CA PHE A 7 -1.77 13.99 -11.18
C PHE A 7 -0.75 13.06 -11.84
N LYS A 8 -0.85 12.86 -13.16
CA LYS A 8 0.06 11.98 -13.90
C LYS A 8 1.50 12.49 -13.86
N GLU A 9 1.68 13.79 -14.07
CA GLU A 9 2.96 14.49 -14.04
C GLU A 9 3.54 14.48 -12.62
N ALA A 10 2.72 14.80 -11.60
CA ALA A 10 3.12 14.76 -10.21
C ALA A 10 3.52 13.33 -9.75
N ASN A 11 2.76 12.31 -10.16
CA ASN A 11 3.07 10.92 -9.83
C ASN A 11 4.35 10.43 -10.53
N ASN A 12 4.58 10.83 -11.78
CA ASN A 12 5.79 10.49 -12.52
C ASN A 12 7.04 11.23 -12.00
N PHE A 13 6.87 12.41 -11.41
CA PHE A 13 7.96 13.15 -10.75
C PHE A 13 8.50 12.42 -9.52
N LEU A 14 7.64 11.68 -8.80
CA LEU A 14 8.05 10.93 -7.62
C LEU A 14 8.76 9.63 -8.02
N TRP A 15 9.88 9.35 -7.34
CA TRP A 15 10.53 8.06 -7.47
C TRP A 15 9.66 6.96 -6.81
N PRO A 16 9.64 5.72 -7.34
CA PRO A 16 8.96 4.61 -6.68
C PRO A 16 9.41 4.45 -5.21
N PHE A 17 8.46 4.47 -4.29
CA PHE A 17 8.77 4.38 -2.86
C PHE A 17 9.44 3.06 -2.52
N LYS A 18 10.63 3.14 -1.91
CA LYS A 18 11.32 1.97 -1.33
C LYS A 18 10.91 1.85 0.13
N LEU A 19 10.00 0.92 0.42
CA LEU A 19 9.47 0.68 1.77
C LEU A 19 10.24 -0.44 2.49
N LYS A 20 10.20 -0.43 3.82
CA LYS A 20 10.74 -1.51 4.65
C LYS A 20 9.77 -2.71 4.68
N ALA A 21 10.26 -3.85 5.13
CA ALA A 21 9.37 -4.95 5.50
C ALA A 21 8.43 -4.52 6.64
N PRO A 22 7.14 -4.92 6.64
CA PRO A 22 6.20 -4.49 7.66
C PRO A 22 6.59 -5.05 9.04
N LEU A 23 6.60 -4.20 10.06
CA LEU A 23 6.74 -4.63 11.46
C LEU A 23 5.64 -5.66 11.81
N GLY A 24 6.05 -6.78 12.41
CA GLY A 24 5.18 -7.92 12.70
C GLY A 24 4.87 -8.84 11.51
N GLY A 25 5.40 -8.54 10.31
CA GLY A 25 5.29 -9.38 9.14
C GLY A 25 3.92 -9.34 8.44
N LEU A 26 3.78 -10.24 7.46
CA LEU A 26 2.54 -10.53 6.75
C LEU A 26 1.92 -11.82 7.32
N LYS A 27 0.60 -11.90 7.41
CA LYS A 27 -0.14 -13.10 7.82
C LYS A 27 -0.07 -14.21 6.76
N LYS A 28 -0.57 -13.94 5.54
CA LYS A 28 -0.59 -14.91 4.43
C LYS A 28 -0.49 -14.18 3.08
N LYS A 29 0.73 -14.08 2.55
CA LYS A 29 1.05 -13.30 1.34
C LYS A 29 0.24 -13.68 0.10
N ARG A 30 -0.15 -14.97 -0.05
CA ARG A 30 -0.80 -15.49 -1.27
C ARG A 30 -2.33 -15.40 -1.23
N ASN A 31 -2.95 -15.30 -0.06
CA ASN A 31 -4.40 -15.29 0.09
C ASN A 31 -4.95 -13.87 -0.03
N HIS A 32 -6.18 -13.73 -0.56
CA HIS A 32 -6.82 -12.42 -0.67
C HIS A 32 -7.15 -11.86 0.73
N TYR A 33 -7.13 -10.53 0.88
CA TYR A 33 -7.36 -9.89 2.18
C TYR A 33 -8.73 -10.23 2.78
N VAL A 34 -9.77 -10.31 1.95
CA VAL A 34 -11.12 -10.72 2.36
C VAL A 34 -11.20 -12.17 2.88
N GLU A 35 -10.22 -13.00 2.54
CA GLU A 35 -10.08 -14.40 3.01
C GLU A 35 -9.15 -14.49 4.24
N GLY A 36 -8.78 -13.35 4.85
CA GLY A 36 -7.83 -13.28 5.96
C GLY A 36 -6.36 -13.31 5.53
N GLY A 37 -6.05 -13.06 4.26
CA GLY A 37 -4.70 -12.95 3.72
C GLY A 37 -4.15 -11.52 3.62
N ASP A 38 -3.16 -11.33 2.75
CA ASP A 38 -2.46 -10.06 2.55
C ASP A 38 -2.41 -9.59 1.08
N ALA A 39 -2.98 -10.34 0.15
CA ALA A 39 -3.07 -9.95 -1.25
C ALA A 39 -4.34 -9.14 -1.55
N GLY A 40 -4.31 -8.36 -2.63
CA GLY A 40 -5.49 -7.67 -3.17
C GLY A 40 -5.88 -6.38 -2.43
N ASN A 41 -7.09 -5.91 -2.74
CA ASN A 41 -7.62 -4.66 -2.22
C ASN A 41 -7.99 -4.80 -0.73
N ARG A 42 -7.55 -3.85 0.09
CA ARG A 42 -7.86 -3.74 1.52
C ARG A 42 -8.65 -2.48 1.86
N GLU A 43 -9.12 -1.77 0.85
CA GLU A 43 -9.81 -0.49 0.98
C GLU A 43 -9.01 0.48 1.88
N ASN A 44 -9.64 0.96 2.95
CA ASN A 44 -9.04 1.93 3.87
C ASN A 44 -7.96 1.31 4.78
N TYR A 45 -7.89 -0.02 4.91
CA TYR A 45 -6.92 -0.72 5.76
C TYR A 45 -5.50 -0.76 5.18
N ILE A 46 -5.30 -0.31 3.93
CA ILE A 46 -3.96 -0.16 3.35
C ILE A 46 -3.07 0.78 4.17
N ASN A 47 -3.67 1.79 4.81
CA ASN A 47 -2.96 2.77 5.63
C ASN A 47 -2.26 2.12 6.84
N GLU A 48 -2.86 1.09 7.43
CA GLU A 48 -2.25 0.34 8.55
C GLU A 48 -1.05 -0.49 8.10
N LEU A 49 -1.07 -1.02 6.88
CA LEU A 49 0.08 -1.69 6.29
C LEU A 49 1.22 -0.71 6.04
N ILE A 50 0.94 0.44 5.40
CA ILE A 50 1.95 1.46 5.10
C ILE A 50 2.61 1.98 6.39
N LYS A 51 1.83 2.24 7.45
CA LYS A 51 2.37 2.65 8.77
C LYS A 51 3.41 1.67 9.34
N ARG A 52 3.28 0.37 9.06
CA ARG A 52 4.22 -0.66 9.52
C ARG A 52 5.47 -0.77 8.64
N MET A 53 5.47 -0.15 7.45
CA MET A 53 6.54 -0.23 6.45
C MET A 53 7.37 1.06 6.33
N ASN A 54 7.03 2.09 7.11
CA ASN A 54 7.77 3.36 7.26
C ASN A 54 8.76 3.25 8.44
#